data_AF-A0A2E1L8W5-F1
#
_entry.id   AF-A0A2E1L8W5-F1
#
_cell.length_a   1.000
_cell.length_b   1.000
_cell.length_c   1.000
_cell.angle_alpha   90.00
_cell.angle_beta   90.00
_cell.angle_gamma   90.00
#
_symmetry.space_group_name_H-M   'P 1'
#
loop_
_entity.id
_entity.type
_entity.pdbx_description
1 polymer ?
#
loop_
_entity_poly.entity_id
_entity_poly.type
_entity_poly.pdbx_seq_one_letter_code
_entity_poly.pdbx_strand_id
1 'polypeptide(L)'
;VLDEDDNCPYVANPSQSDLDSDGFGDACDEDDDSDGILDVNDLCSKGFTNWISSSTSDFDSDGCKDSAEDFDDDNDDVTDLDDNCQKGELGWLSSSISDYDGDGCRDSTEDLDDDGDQICDGTIQDSVCEISSTTEDLCLQSRIGFISSSSSDFDRDGCEDISEDEDDDNDGFDDIVDYCPNEYGTSTLDAQGCIDSDGDNFADVIDAFPQEPTQWSDSDGDGFGDVFQGFEGDFCISIAGSSFQDRNGCIDSDGDGWSNPDTNWRILSGADAFPDDSSQHADSDYDGFGDNIEGFQGDSCPNERGTSTIDVFGCLDSDDDGWSDSNDAFPEESSQYLDSDVDGFGDNSEGFQFDSCPQLFGNSTTPRFGCLDNDGDGWDNTADAFIDDSSEWLDSDGDGVGDNSDVYPFDASLSKEVDESSNFNLVILVVAIISVLILALFIVKKRSKPLEVHNKQFNHFLSDMQPNIIPSSIVKTPPQLPPEGLPPGWTMEQWNYYGEDYLRNR
;
A
#
# COMPACT_ATOMS: atom_id res chain seq x y z
N VAL A 1 -7.57 7.11 118.96
CA VAL A 1 -7.34 8.53 119.29
C VAL A 1 -8.11 8.82 120.59
N LEU A 2 -8.45 10.05 121.03
CA LEU A 2 -9.47 10.17 122.09
C LEU A 2 -10.82 9.83 121.44
N ASP A 3 -11.71 9.10 122.12
CA ASP A 3 -12.98 8.62 121.54
C ASP A 3 -13.85 9.73 120.91
N GLU A 4 -13.72 10.99 121.36
CA GLU A 4 -14.46 12.15 120.84
C GLU A 4 -13.88 12.74 119.54
N ASP A 5 -12.64 12.41 119.23
CA ASP A 5 -11.91 12.79 118.01
C ASP A 5 -11.59 11.56 117.15
N ASP A 6 -12.12 10.37 117.47
CA ASP A 6 -11.84 9.10 116.80
C ASP A 6 -12.85 8.81 115.68
N ASN A 7 -12.41 8.86 114.41
CA ASN A 7 -13.26 8.59 113.25
C ASN A 7 -13.57 7.09 113.06
N CYS A 8 -12.89 6.18 113.79
CA CYS A 8 -13.24 4.76 113.85
C CYS A 8 -13.26 4.22 115.30
N PRO A 9 -14.28 4.52 116.10
CA PRO A 9 -14.31 4.20 117.54
C PRO A 9 -14.15 2.71 117.90
N TYR A 10 -14.41 1.80 116.95
CA TYR A 10 -14.36 0.34 117.16
C TYR A 10 -13.21 -0.36 116.44
N VAL A 11 -12.43 0.35 115.61
CA VAL A 11 -11.32 -0.20 114.82
C VAL A 11 -10.06 0.63 115.09
N ALA A 12 -8.94 -0.03 115.36
CA ALA A 12 -7.71 0.71 115.69
C ALA A 12 -7.07 1.32 114.42
N ASN A 13 -7.18 2.64 114.25
CA ASN A 13 -6.59 3.40 113.13
C ASN A 13 -5.81 4.65 113.61
N PRO A 14 -4.58 4.48 114.13
CA PRO A 14 -3.82 5.58 114.73
C PRO A 14 -3.54 6.78 113.81
N SER A 15 -3.58 6.60 112.49
CA SER A 15 -3.41 7.68 111.51
C SER A 15 -4.64 8.58 111.38
N GLN A 16 -5.83 8.08 111.73
CA GLN A 16 -7.12 8.76 111.50
C GLN A 16 -7.22 9.27 110.05
N SER A 17 -6.79 8.42 109.12
CA SER A 17 -7.01 8.68 107.70
C SER A 17 -8.52 8.71 107.43
N ASP A 18 -8.92 9.60 106.55
CA ASP A 18 -10.29 9.89 106.11
C ASP A 18 -10.13 10.56 104.74
N LEU A 19 -10.11 9.74 103.70
CA LEU A 19 -9.74 10.15 102.34
C LEU A 19 -10.80 11.06 101.69
N ASP A 20 -12.08 10.72 101.82
CA ASP A 20 -13.21 11.47 101.26
C ASP A 20 -13.76 12.59 102.17
N SER A 21 -13.33 12.61 103.44
CA SER A 21 -13.77 13.57 104.45
C SER A 21 -15.27 13.52 104.78
N ASP A 22 -15.90 12.34 104.73
CA ASP A 22 -17.31 12.15 105.09
C ASP A 22 -17.53 12.01 106.62
N GLY A 23 -16.46 11.76 107.36
CA GLY A 23 -16.43 11.65 108.82
C GLY A 23 -16.34 10.23 109.36
N PHE A 24 -16.37 9.21 108.51
CA PHE A 24 -15.84 7.87 108.79
C PHE A 24 -14.35 7.85 108.41
N GLY A 25 -13.58 6.93 109.00
CA GLY A 25 -12.15 6.82 108.68
C GLY A 25 -11.87 5.60 107.82
N ASP A 26 -10.81 5.63 107.03
CA ASP A 26 -10.42 4.58 106.06
C ASP A 26 -10.33 3.14 106.63
N ALA A 27 -10.35 2.98 107.95
CA ALA A 27 -10.27 1.67 108.61
C ALA A 27 -11.63 1.06 108.95
N CYS A 28 -12.69 1.86 108.87
CA CYS A 28 -14.05 1.48 109.21
C CYS A 28 -15.10 2.03 108.23
N ASP A 29 -14.66 2.73 107.19
CA ASP A 29 -15.46 2.96 106.00
C ASP A 29 -15.59 1.68 105.18
N GLU A 30 -16.64 1.58 104.37
CA GLU A 30 -16.83 0.51 103.39
C GLU A 30 -16.61 1.02 101.94
N ASP A 31 -16.44 2.33 101.77
CA ASP A 31 -16.20 3.05 100.51
C ASP A 31 -15.29 4.26 100.84
N ASP A 32 -13.98 4.05 100.76
CA ASP A 32 -12.96 4.97 101.26
C ASP A 32 -12.85 6.29 100.45
N ASP A 33 -13.32 6.34 99.19
CA ASP A 33 -13.26 7.55 98.34
C ASP A 33 -14.62 8.12 97.89
N SER A 34 -15.72 7.50 98.33
CA SER A 34 -17.11 7.94 98.16
C SER A 34 -17.57 7.97 96.70
N ASP A 35 -16.99 7.13 95.85
CA ASP A 35 -17.40 7.02 94.45
C ASP A 35 -18.65 6.14 94.24
N GLY A 36 -19.06 5.38 95.26
CA GLY A 36 -20.24 4.52 95.25
C GLY A 36 -19.99 3.05 94.92
N ILE A 37 -18.75 2.63 94.67
CA ILE A 37 -18.30 1.24 94.67
C ILE A 37 -17.72 0.90 96.05
N LEU A 38 -17.98 -0.32 96.54
CA LEU A 38 -17.46 -0.71 97.86
C LEU A 38 -16.01 -1.19 97.71
N ASP A 39 -15.14 -0.87 98.67
CA ASP A 39 -13.71 -1.23 98.71
C ASP A 39 -13.40 -2.69 98.34
N VAL A 40 -14.33 -3.62 98.60
CA VAL A 40 -14.17 -5.06 98.32
C VAL A 40 -14.28 -5.42 96.84
N ASN A 41 -14.90 -4.55 96.04
CA ASN A 41 -15.10 -4.67 94.60
C ASN A 41 -14.47 -3.48 93.84
N ASP A 42 -13.76 -2.61 94.55
CA ASP A 42 -13.13 -1.42 94.01
C ASP A 42 -11.63 -1.68 93.78
N LEU A 43 -11.17 -1.60 92.52
CA LEU A 43 -9.77 -1.74 92.15
C LEU A 43 -8.94 -0.50 92.52
N CYS A 44 -9.59 0.65 92.68
CA CYS A 44 -9.05 1.93 93.04
C CYS A 44 -9.59 2.44 94.40
N SER A 45 -9.74 1.55 95.39
CA SER A 45 -10.32 1.81 96.72
C SER A 45 -9.73 2.97 97.55
N LYS A 46 -8.75 3.72 97.04
CA LYS A 46 -8.19 4.94 97.63
C LYS A 46 -7.94 5.99 96.54
N GLY A 47 -8.88 6.13 95.62
CA GLY A 47 -8.75 6.89 94.39
C GLY A 47 -9.07 8.38 94.54
N PHE A 48 -9.43 8.99 93.43
CA PHE A 48 -9.84 10.39 93.38
C PHE A 48 -11.19 10.53 94.06
N THR A 49 -11.33 11.52 94.92
CA THR A 49 -12.61 11.82 95.56
C THR A 49 -13.41 12.85 94.75
N ASN A 50 -14.70 13.00 95.05
CA ASN A 50 -15.64 13.94 94.39
C ASN A 50 -16.09 13.55 92.97
N TRP A 51 -16.25 12.27 92.71
CA TRP A 51 -16.98 11.75 91.55
C TRP A 51 -17.86 10.58 92.00
N ILE A 52 -18.63 9.98 91.09
CA ILE A 52 -19.45 8.81 91.38
C ILE A 52 -19.27 7.85 90.20
N SER A 53 -19.02 6.58 90.48
CA SER A 53 -18.98 5.50 89.50
C SER A 53 -20.28 5.45 88.70
N SER A 54 -20.13 5.44 87.38
CA SER A 54 -21.22 5.41 86.42
C SER A 54 -20.68 4.97 85.08
N SER A 55 -21.52 4.40 84.22
CA SER A 55 -21.18 3.93 82.86
C SER A 55 -20.65 5.00 81.89
N THR A 56 -20.34 6.21 82.36
CA THR A 56 -19.74 7.31 81.58
C THR A 56 -18.43 7.83 82.18
N SER A 57 -18.08 7.39 83.37
CA SER A 57 -16.91 7.84 84.14
C SER A 57 -16.07 6.70 84.72
N ASP A 58 -16.63 5.48 84.67
CA ASP A 58 -16.13 4.18 85.09
C ASP A 58 -16.88 3.18 84.17
N PHE A 59 -16.26 2.80 83.05
CA PHE A 59 -16.94 2.08 81.97
C PHE A 59 -17.32 0.66 82.37
N ASP A 60 -16.43 -0.06 83.03
CA ASP A 60 -16.59 -1.45 83.43
C ASP A 60 -17.14 -1.64 84.87
N SER A 61 -17.22 -0.56 85.63
CA SER A 61 -17.73 -0.48 87.01
C SER A 61 -16.82 -1.12 88.06
N ASP A 62 -15.50 -0.98 87.91
CA ASP A 62 -14.51 -1.49 88.86
C ASP A 62 -14.10 -0.50 89.97
N GLY A 63 -14.66 0.72 89.99
CA GLY A 63 -14.34 1.78 90.96
C GLY A 63 -13.11 2.62 90.60
N CYS A 64 -12.47 2.35 89.46
CA CYS A 64 -11.45 3.20 88.88
C CYS A 64 -12.09 4.21 87.93
N LYS A 65 -11.47 5.39 87.85
CA LYS A 65 -11.97 6.47 86.99
C LYS A 65 -11.23 6.49 85.65
N ASP A 66 -11.97 6.26 84.56
CA ASP A 66 -11.45 6.20 83.18
C ASP A 66 -10.41 7.30 82.89
N SER A 67 -10.78 8.54 83.21
CA SER A 67 -10.00 9.70 82.78
C SER A 67 -8.65 9.90 83.50
N ALA A 68 -8.34 9.14 84.55
CA ALA A 68 -7.20 9.46 85.41
C ALA A 68 -6.58 8.32 86.24
N GLU A 69 -7.35 7.29 86.62
CA GLU A 69 -6.89 6.21 87.52
C GLU A 69 -6.99 4.83 86.89
N ASP A 70 -7.91 4.68 85.95
CA ASP A 70 -8.02 3.50 85.12
C ASP A 70 -7.07 3.58 83.92
N PHE A 71 -6.53 2.44 83.52
CA PHE A 71 -5.67 2.30 82.33
C PHE A 71 -6.15 1.17 81.41
N ASP A 72 -7.25 0.51 81.76
CA ASP A 72 -7.87 -0.61 81.05
C ASP A 72 -9.39 -0.47 81.28
N ASP A 73 -9.98 0.49 80.55
CA ASP A 73 -11.33 0.98 80.76
C ASP A 73 -12.41 -0.12 80.65
N ASP A 74 -12.15 -1.23 79.93
CA ASP A 74 -13.09 -2.35 79.73
C ASP A 74 -12.64 -3.70 80.35
N ASN A 75 -11.46 -3.70 80.96
CA ASN A 75 -10.87 -4.76 81.77
C ASN A 75 -10.66 -6.09 81.02
N ASP A 76 -10.18 -6.00 79.78
CA ASP A 76 -9.90 -7.13 78.90
C ASP A 76 -8.44 -7.65 78.96
N ASP A 77 -7.57 -7.04 79.79
CA ASP A 77 -6.13 -7.29 79.94
C ASP A 77 -5.23 -6.59 78.88
N VAL A 78 -5.80 -5.67 78.08
CA VAL A 78 -5.10 -4.73 77.19
C VAL A 78 -5.29 -3.30 77.71
N THR A 79 -4.21 -2.53 77.79
CA THR A 79 -4.32 -1.15 78.32
C THR A 79 -4.81 -0.17 77.25
N ASP A 80 -5.53 0.89 77.63
CA ASP A 80 -6.08 1.92 76.72
C ASP A 80 -5.08 2.48 75.67
N LEU A 81 -3.78 2.45 75.98
CA LEU A 81 -2.72 2.96 75.09
C LEU A 81 -2.39 1.99 73.95
N ASP A 82 -2.55 0.70 74.19
CA ASP A 82 -2.32 -0.39 73.25
C ASP A 82 -3.67 -0.99 72.75
N ASP A 83 -4.80 -0.46 73.22
CA ASP A 83 -6.16 -0.88 72.88
C ASP A 83 -6.84 0.07 71.86
N ASN A 84 -7.23 -0.45 70.70
CA ASN A 84 -7.99 0.25 69.65
C ASN A 84 -9.49 0.35 69.98
N CYS A 85 -9.98 -0.56 70.81
CA CYS A 85 -11.34 -0.69 71.30
C CYS A 85 -11.48 -0.32 72.78
N GLN A 86 -10.73 0.68 73.28
CA GLN A 86 -10.69 1.22 74.66
C GLN A 86 -11.97 1.14 75.53
N LYS A 87 -13.16 1.13 74.94
CA LYS A 87 -14.43 0.91 75.65
C LYS A 87 -15.24 -0.16 74.91
N GLY A 88 -14.73 -1.39 74.90
CA GLY A 88 -15.21 -2.50 74.10
C GLY A 88 -16.23 -3.38 74.81
N GLU A 89 -16.35 -4.64 74.38
CA GLU A 89 -17.22 -5.62 75.00
C GLU A 89 -16.73 -5.98 76.41
N LEU A 90 -17.58 -5.90 77.44
CA LEU A 90 -17.18 -6.30 78.79
C LEU A 90 -17.23 -7.82 79.01
N GLY A 91 -16.28 -8.35 79.79
CA GLY A 91 -16.34 -9.71 80.35
C GLY A 91 -15.70 -10.81 79.51
N TRP A 92 -14.74 -10.45 78.66
CA TRP A 92 -13.81 -11.35 78.00
C TRP A 92 -12.37 -10.97 78.40
N LEU A 93 -11.38 -11.69 77.85
CA LEU A 93 -9.97 -11.37 78.05
C LEU A 93 -9.27 -11.55 76.70
N SER A 94 -8.39 -10.62 76.35
CA SER A 94 -7.56 -10.70 75.16
C SER A 94 -6.68 -11.97 75.16
N SER A 95 -6.65 -12.62 74.00
CA SER A 95 -5.83 -13.80 73.75
C SER A 95 -5.75 -14.06 72.25
N SER A 96 -4.70 -14.75 71.81
CA SER A 96 -4.47 -15.09 70.39
C SER A 96 -5.53 -15.99 69.71
N ILE A 97 -6.71 -16.17 70.31
CA ILE A 97 -7.87 -16.92 69.78
C ILE A 97 -9.11 -16.01 69.71
N SER A 98 -9.13 -14.91 70.45
CA SER A 98 -10.27 -14.00 70.60
C SER A 98 -9.96 -12.56 70.22
N ASP A 99 -8.68 -12.26 70.02
CA ASP A 99 -8.04 -11.01 69.64
C ASP A 99 -6.73 -11.45 68.96
N TYR A 100 -6.76 -11.61 67.63
CA TYR A 100 -5.68 -12.27 66.89
C TYR A 100 -4.44 -11.37 66.76
N ASP A 101 -4.62 -10.08 66.50
CA ASP A 101 -3.53 -9.10 66.38
C ASP A 101 -3.06 -8.51 67.72
N GLY A 102 -3.89 -8.62 68.76
CA GLY A 102 -3.59 -8.19 70.12
C GLY A 102 -3.86 -6.71 70.37
N ASP A 103 -4.79 -6.09 69.64
CA ASP A 103 -5.11 -4.67 69.73
C ASP A 103 -6.25 -4.34 70.72
N GLY A 104 -6.73 -5.31 71.50
CA GLY A 104 -7.83 -5.11 72.46
C GLY A 104 -9.23 -5.10 71.84
N CYS A 105 -9.35 -5.26 70.52
CA CYS A 105 -10.63 -5.49 69.86
C CYS A 105 -10.93 -6.98 69.77
N ARG A 106 -12.18 -7.36 70.06
CA ARG A 106 -12.62 -8.74 69.97
C ARG A 106 -13.02 -9.12 68.54
N ASP A 107 -12.26 -10.04 67.93
CA ASP A 107 -12.43 -10.57 66.56
C ASP A 107 -13.92 -10.75 66.16
N SER A 108 -14.65 -11.48 67.02
CA SER A 108 -16.00 -11.95 66.66
C SER A 108 -17.09 -10.88 66.62
N THR A 109 -16.82 -9.66 67.11
CA THR A 109 -17.88 -8.74 67.53
C THR A 109 -17.61 -7.26 67.32
N GLU A 110 -16.37 -6.81 67.48
CA GLU A 110 -16.04 -5.38 67.43
C GLU A 110 -14.81 -5.05 66.60
N ASP A 111 -13.94 -6.04 66.38
CA ASP A 111 -12.91 -5.96 65.37
C ASP A 111 -13.49 -6.13 63.97
N LEU A 112 -12.90 -5.43 63.00
CA LEU A 112 -13.23 -5.53 61.59
C LEU A 112 -12.01 -5.95 60.75
N ASP A 113 -10.85 -6.13 61.38
CA ASP A 113 -9.53 -6.39 60.78
C ASP A 113 -8.73 -7.29 61.76
N ASP A 114 -9.18 -8.56 61.89
CA ASP A 114 -8.70 -9.51 62.91
C ASP A 114 -7.15 -9.65 62.94
N ASP A 115 -6.44 -9.46 61.81
CA ASP A 115 -4.98 -9.60 61.71
C ASP A 115 -4.18 -8.30 61.58
N GLY A 116 -4.89 -7.17 61.55
CA GLY A 116 -4.34 -5.82 61.56
C GLY A 116 -3.56 -5.47 60.29
N ASP A 117 -3.89 -6.07 59.14
CA ASP A 117 -3.21 -5.83 57.88
C ASP A 117 -3.74 -4.63 57.08
N GLN A 118 -4.82 -3.98 57.57
CA GLN A 118 -5.57 -2.88 56.96
C GLN A 118 -6.61 -3.29 55.92
N ILE A 119 -6.93 -4.58 55.79
CA ILE A 119 -8.00 -5.11 54.95
C ILE A 119 -9.09 -5.68 55.86
N CYS A 120 -10.32 -5.23 55.66
CA CYS A 120 -11.40 -5.65 56.53
C CYS A 120 -11.82 -7.11 56.26
N ASP A 121 -12.16 -7.86 57.32
CA ASP A 121 -12.67 -9.25 57.26
C ASP A 121 -13.92 -9.41 56.39
N GLY A 122 -14.61 -8.31 56.11
CA GLY A 122 -15.75 -8.30 55.22
C GLY A 122 -16.13 -6.92 54.70
N THR A 123 -17.40 -6.79 54.33
CA THR A 123 -17.88 -5.59 53.59
C THR A 123 -18.09 -4.33 54.44
N ILE A 124 -17.78 -4.37 55.73
CA ILE A 124 -17.93 -3.23 56.64
C ILE A 124 -16.55 -2.66 56.89
N GLN A 125 -16.37 -1.37 56.59
CA GLN A 125 -15.12 -0.64 56.82
C GLN A 125 -15.30 0.48 57.83
N ASP A 126 -14.19 0.88 58.43
CA ASP A 126 -14.10 2.01 59.34
C ASP A 126 -12.89 2.92 58.99
N SER A 127 -12.17 3.47 59.97
CA SER A 127 -10.95 4.24 59.73
C SER A 127 -9.64 3.44 59.86
N VAL A 128 -9.72 2.19 60.31
CA VAL A 128 -8.58 1.30 60.53
C VAL A 128 -8.31 0.45 59.27
N CYS A 129 -9.36 -0.12 58.68
CA CYS A 129 -9.26 -1.01 57.52
C CYS A 129 -9.99 -0.49 56.25
N GLU A 130 -9.58 -0.97 55.08
CA GLU A 130 -10.23 -0.79 53.78
C GLU A 130 -10.87 -2.11 53.29
N ILE A 131 -11.94 -2.05 52.49
CA ILE A 131 -12.55 -3.27 51.96
C ILE A 131 -11.64 -3.88 50.90
N SER A 132 -11.38 -5.19 51.04
CA SER A 132 -10.68 -6.03 50.06
C SER A 132 -11.20 -5.88 48.62
N SER A 133 -10.31 -6.07 47.64
CA SER A 133 -10.64 -6.14 46.21
C SER A 133 -11.65 -7.25 45.88
N THR A 134 -11.62 -8.35 46.64
CA THR A 134 -12.50 -9.53 46.51
C THR A 134 -13.72 -9.47 47.42
N THR A 135 -13.97 -8.33 48.07
CA THR A 135 -15.10 -7.98 48.97
C THR A 135 -15.06 -8.54 50.39
N GLU A 136 -14.15 -9.48 50.67
CA GLU A 136 -13.83 -10.03 51.98
C GLU A 136 -12.32 -10.29 51.99
N ASP A 137 -11.66 -10.19 53.14
CA ASP A 137 -10.27 -10.63 53.26
C ASP A 137 -10.17 -12.15 53.03
N LEU A 138 -9.33 -12.57 52.08
CA LEU A 138 -9.11 -13.97 51.76
C LEU A 138 -8.19 -14.67 52.77
N CYS A 139 -7.41 -13.90 53.51
CA CYS A 139 -6.40 -14.31 54.47
C CYS A 139 -6.61 -13.67 55.86
N LEU A 140 -7.81 -13.85 56.44
CA LEU A 140 -8.26 -13.41 57.79
C LEU A 140 -7.30 -13.62 59.00
N GLN A 141 -6.21 -14.35 58.81
CA GLN A 141 -5.20 -14.62 59.84
C GLN A 141 -3.80 -14.59 59.23
N SER A 142 -3.50 -13.54 58.48
CA SER A 142 -2.18 -13.28 57.94
C SER A 142 -1.16 -13.13 59.06
N ARG A 143 0.10 -13.08 58.67
CA ARG A 143 1.19 -12.92 59.62
C ARG A 143 1.11 -11.56 60.32
N ILE A 144 0.90 -11.56 61.64
CA ILE A 144 0.95 -10.34 62.48
C ILE A 144 2.12 -9.40 62.14
N GLY A 145 1.77 -8.15 61.85
CA GLY A 145 2.66 -7.06 61.45
C GLY A 145 2.96 -6.99 59.94
N PHE A 146 2.33 -7.85 59.14
CA PHE A 146 2.07 -7.60 57.73
C PHE A 146 1.11 -6.42 57.58
N ILE A 147 1.20 -5.72 56.45
CA ILE A 147 0.30 -4.63 56.09
C ILE A 147 0.06 -4.76 54.60
N SER A 148 -1.20 -4.88 54.20
CA SER A 148 -1.59 -4.88 52.80
C SER A 148 -1.20 -3.57 52.15
N SER A 149 -0.44 -3.69 51.06
CA SER A 149 0.05 -2.55 50.30
C SER A 149 0.33 -2.99 48.89
N SER A 150 0.32 -2.07 47.93
CA SER A 150 0.59 -2.37 46.51
C SER A 150 2.02 -2.88 46.20
N SER A 151 2.80 -3.26 47.22
CA SER A 151 4.13 -3.84 47.10
C SER A 151 4.30 -5.15 47.88
N SER A 152 3.28 -5.57 48.61
CA SER A 152 3.27 -6.77 49.45
C SER A 152 1.96 -7.57 49.36
N ASP A 153 0.93 -6.96 48.77
CA ASP A 153 -0.39 -7.49 48.43
C ASP A 153 -0.84 -6.69 47.18
N PHE A 154 -0.59 -7.25 46.00
CA PHE A 154 -0.70 -6.49 44.75
C PHE A 154 -2.16 -6.12 44.43
N ASP A 155 -3.10 -7.06 44.57
CA ASP A 155 -4.51 -6.81 44.31
C ASP A 155 -5.31 -6.31 45.52
N ARG A 156 -4.74 -6.35 46.73
CA ARG A 156 -5.36 -5.93 47.99
C ARG A 156 -6.50 -6.83 48.43
N ASP A 157 -6.29 -8.14 48.37
CA ASP A 157 -7.25 -9.11 48.86
C ASP A 157 -7.01 -9.55 50.32
N GLY A 158 -5.93 -9.06 50.94
CA GLY A 158 -5.51 -9.37 52.32
C GLY A 158 -4.44 -10.48 52.42
N CYS A 159 -4.06 -11.11 51.30
CA CYS A 159 -3.04 -12.14 51.28
C CYS A 159 -1.64 -11.56 50.96
N GLU A 160 -0.60 -12.01 51.68
CA GLU A 160 0.78 -11.61 51.40
C GLU A 160 1.32 -12.33 50.13
N ASP A 161 1.63 -11.57 49.07
CA ASP A 161 2.13 -12.05 47.76
C ASP A 161 3.19 -13.16 47.90
N ILE A 162 4.17 -12.95 48.79
CA ILE A 162 5.36 -13.83 48.85
C ILE A 162 5.12 -15.19 49.51
N SER A 163 4.01 -15.38 50.23
CA SER A 163 3.85 -16.59 51.04
C SER A 163 2.44 -17.14 51.21
N GLU A 164 1.40 -16.33 51.07
CA GLU A 164 0.03 -16.71 51.39
C GLU A 164 -0.89 -16.60 50.18
N ASP A 165 -0.55 -15.75 49.22
CA ASP A 165 -1.20 -15.67 47.92
C ASP A 165 -0.62 -16.69 46.91
N GLU A 166 -1.47 -17.25 46.05
CA GLU A 166 -1.09 -18.09 44.91
C GLU A 166 -1.44 -17.44 43.55
N ASP A 167 -2.18 -16.33 43.55
CA ASP A 167 -2.69 -15.57 42.39
C ASP A 167 -2.67 -14.07 42.75
N ASP A 168 -1.45 -13.50 42.77
CA ASP A 168 -1.10 -12.15 43.26
C ASP A 168 -1.97 -11.01 42.66
N ASP A 169 -2.60 -11.21 41.50
CA ASP A 169 -3.47 -10.22 40.85
C ASP A 169 -4.94 -10.62 40.66
N ASN A 170 -5.30 -11.79 41.18
CA ASN A 170 -6.64 -12.38 41.17
C ASN A 170 -7.31 -12.42 39.78
N ASP A 171 -6.52 -12.63 38.72
CA ASP A 171 -7.03 -12.77 37.36
C ASP A 171 -7.52 -14.18 37.01
N GLY A 172 -7.25 -15.13 37.91
CA GLY A 172 -7.61 -16.54 37.80
C GLY A 172 -6.50 -17.43 37.25
N PHE A 173 -5.27 -16.93 37.17
CA PHE A 173 -4.08 -17.69 36.82
C PHE A 173 -3.04 -17.68 37.95
N ASP A 174 -2.82 -18.84 38.59
CA ASP A 174 -1.78 -18.94 39.63
C ASP A 174 -0.40 -18.43 39.14
N ASP A 175 0.37 -17.75 40.00
CA ASP A 175 1.65 -17.10 39.63
C ASP A 175 2.65 -18.01 38.92
N ILE A 176 2.57 -19.32 39.21
CA ILE A 176 3.46 -20.33 38.64
C ILE A 176 3.18 -20.59 37.15
N VAL A 177 1.96 -20.35 36.70
CA VAL A 177 1.54 -20.48 35.30
C VAL A 177 1.38 -19.12 34.62
N ASP A 178 1.14 -18.06 35.38
CA ASP A 178 1.01 -16.71 34.88
C ASP A 178 2.38 -16.13 34.43
N TYR A 179 2.37 -15.50 33.25
CA TYR A 179 3.50 -14.79 32.70
C TYR A 179 3.58 -13.33 33.18
N CYS A 180 2.46 -12.75 33.60
CA CYS A 180 2.32 -11.43 34.20
C CYS A 180 1.70 -11.48 35.62
N PRO A 181 2.29 -12.18 36.61
CA PRO A 181 1.68 -12.41 37.94
C PRO A 181 1.31 -11.18 38.78
N ASN A 182 1.57 -9.96 38.32
CA ASN A 182 1.35 -8.74 39.08
C ASN A 182 0.69 -7.71 38.12
N GLU A 183 -0.15 -8.17 37.20
CA GLU A 183 -0.86 -7.37 36.22
C GLU A 183 -2.06 -8.15 35.66
N TYR A 184 -3.24 -7.92 36.25
CA TYR A 184 -4.49 -8.57 35.86
C TYR A 184 -4.65 -8.73 34.34
N GLY A 185 -4.74 -9.99 33.89
CA GLY A 185 -4.81 -10.34 32.49
C GLY A 185 -5.91 -11.33 32.14
N THR A 186 -6.07 -11.59 30.84
CA THR A 186 -7.05 -12.57 30.34
C THR A 186 -6.54 -13.42 29.18
N SER A 187 -5.29 -13.22 28.75
CA SER A 187 -4.69 -13.98 27.64
C SER A 187 -4.61 -15.48 27.97
N THR A 188 -4.75 -16.33 26.96
CA THR A 188 -4.73 -17.80 27.17
C THR A 188 -3.89 -18.60 26.18
N LEU A 189 -3.50 -18.03 25.03
CA LEU A 189 -2.75 -18.75 24.01
C LEU A 189 -1.23 -18.52 24.10
N ASP A 190 -0.83 -17.32 24.46
CA ASP A 190 0.55 -16.93 24.74
C ASP A 190 0.60 -15.96 25.92
N ALA A 191 1.77 -15.89 26.57
CA ALA A 191 1.99 -15.13 27.81
C ALA A 191 0.73 -15.09 28.68
N GLN A 192 0.26 -16.28 29.08
CA GLN A 192 -1.00 -16.49 29.79
C GLN A 192 -1.05 -15.64 31.06
N GLY A 193 -2.21 -15.05 31.36
CA GLY A 193 -2.42 -14.13 32.50
C GLY A 193 -1.90 -12.71 32.27
N CYS A 194 -1.51 -12.36 31.04
CA CYS A 194 -1.25 -10.98 30.68
C CYS A 194 -2.50 -10.30 30.08
N ILE A 195 -2.47 -8.96 30.04
CA ILE A 195 -3.50 -8.14 29.41
C ILE A 195 -3.74 -8.60 27.96
N ASP A 196 -5.01 -8.81 27.62
CA ASP A 196 -5.53 -9.07 26.27
C ASP A 196 -6.66 -8.06 26.01
N SER A 197 -6.32 -6.97 25.33
CA SER A 197 -7.19 -5.80 25.19
C SER A 197 -8.36 -6.02 24.21
N ASP A 198 -8.22 -6.92 23.23
CA ASP A 198 -9.21 -7.15 22.19
C ASP A 198 -9.95 -8.50 22.29
N GLY A 199 -9.48 -9.37 23.19
CA GLY A 199 -10.13 -10.63 23.56
C GLY A 199 -9.91 -11.75 22.56
N ASP A 200 -8.83 -11.70 21.79
CA ASP A 200 -8.48 -12.74 20.81
C ASP A 200 -7.64 -13.88 21.40
N ASN A 201 -7.34 -13.80 22.69
CA ASN A 201 -6.56 -14.71 23.53
C ASN A 201 -5.05 -14.58 23.42
N PHE A 202 -4.54 -13.63 22.64
CA PHE A 202 -3.12 -13.27 22.62
C PHE A 202 -2.86 -12.09 23.55
N ALA A 203 -1.70 -12.10 24.21
CA ALA A 203 -1.34 -11.04 25.14
C ALA A 203 -0.83 -9.79 24.41
N ASP A 204 -1.26 -8.59 24.82
CA ASP A 204 -0.86 -7.28 24.27
C ASP A 204 0.66 -7.10 24.16
N VAL A 205 1.41 -7.72 25.08
CA VAL A 205 2.88 -7.65 25.14
C VAL A 205 3.58 -8.39 24.00
N ILE A 206 2.89 -9.31 23.32
CA ILE A 206 3.41 -10.13 22.21
C ILE A 206 2.60 -9.88 20.93
N ASP A 207 1.32 -9.53 21.07
CA ASP A 207 0.41 -9.27 19.97
C ASP A 207 0.90 -8.09 19.11
N ALA A 208 1.03 -8.33 17.80
CA ALA A 208 1.40 -7.30 16.83
C ALA A 208 0.29 -6.26 16.59
N PHE A 209 -0.97 -6.63 16.85
CA PHE A 209 -2.17 -5.81 16.72
C PHE A 209 -3.10 -5.92 17.94
N PRO A 210 -2.71 -5.40 19.13
CA PRO A 210 -3.44 -5.56 20.41
C PRO A 210 -4.86 -4.95 20.48
N GLN A 211 -5.41 -4.46 19.38
CA GLN A 211 -6.70 -3.78 19.30
C GLN A 211 -7.54 -4.30 18.12
N GLU A 212 -7.07 -5.32 17.41
CA GLU A 212 -7.74 -5.91 16.26
C GLU A 212 -7.80 -7.44 16.43
N PRO A 213 -8.90 -7.98 16.96
CA PRO A 213 -8.98 -9.37 17.45
C PRO A 213 -8.98 -10.43 16.35
N THR A 214 -8.79 -10.02 15.10
CA THR A 214 -8.67 -10.92 13.96
C THR A 214 -7.23 -11.06 13.48
N GLN A 215 -6.28 -10.27 14.02
CA GLN A 215 -4.85 -10.25 13.67
C GLN A 215 -4.04 -10.24 14.96
N TRP A 216 -3.05 -11.12 15.09
CA TRP A 216 -2.17 -11.14 16.29
C TRP A 216 -0.67 -11.27 15.96
N SER A 217 -0.34 -11.43 14.67
CA SER A 217 1.00 -11.74 14.19
C SER A 217 1.32 -10.94 12.94
N ASP A 218 2.52 -10.37 12.88
CA ASP A 218 3.09 -9.65 11.75
C ASP A 218 4.51 -10.18 11.50
N SER A 219 4.63 -11.11 10.55
CA SER A 219 5.87 -11.86 10.36
C SER A 219 7.00 -11.06 9.70
N ASP A 220 6.68 -10.02 8.92
CA ASP A 220 7.65 -9.18 8.23
C ASP A 220 7.70 -7.72 8.68
N GLY A 221 6.79 -7.32 9.57
CA GLY A 221 6.81 -6.05 10.28
C GLY A 221 6.29 -4.89 9.45
N ASP A 222 5.43 -5.14 8.46
CA ASP A 222 4.94 -4.12 7.54
C ASP A 222 3.64 -3.45 7.98
N GLY A 223 3.02 -3.97 9.04
CA GLY A 223 1.78 -3.46 9.62
C GLY A 223 0.51 -4.08 9.04
N PHE A 224 0.60 -5.12 8.22
CA PHE A 224 -0.52 -5.98 7.84
C PHE A 224 -0.37 -7.34 8.52
N GLY A 225 -1.44 -7.89 9.10
CA GLY A 225 -1.31 -9.11 9.89
C GLY A 225 -1.35 -10.40 9.05
N ASP A 226 -0.70 -11.45 9.53
CA ASP A 226 -0.49 -12.70 8.78
C ASP A 226 -1.80 -13.47 8.48
N VAL A 227 -2.88 -13.17 9.20
CA VAL A 227 -4.14 -13.89 9.09
C VAL A 227 -4.96 -13.30 7.95
N PHE A 228 -4.79 -13.87 6.75
CA PHE A 228 -5.46 -13.47 5.50
C PHE A 228 -6.98 -13.19 5.59
N GLN A 229 -7.71 -13.90 6.47
CA GLN A 229 -9.16 -13.74 6.61
C GLN A 229 -9.58 -12.70 7.65
N GLY A 230 -8.63 -12.17 8.41
CA GLY A 230 -8.89 -11.09 9.34
C GLY A 230 -8.91 -9.73 8.65
N PHE A 231 -8.98 -8.69 9.46
CA PHE A 231 -9.02 -7.31 9.00
C PHE A 231 -7.70 -6.95 8.31
N GLU A 232 -7.79 -6.50 7.06
CA GLU A 232 -6.63 -6.06 6.25
C GLU A 232 -5.45 -7.05 6.24
N GLY A 233 -5.75 -8.36 6.28
CA GLY A 233 -4.72 -9.39 6.34
C GLY A 233 -3.74 -9.36 5.15
N ASP A 234 -2.48 -9.63 5.46
CA ASP A 234 -1.35 -9.61 4.55
C ASP A 234 -1.42 -10.77 3.54
N PHE A 235 -1.32 -10.41 2.26
CA PHE A 235 -1.25 -11.34 1.14
C PHE A 235 0.17 -11.87 0.91
N CYS A 236 1.17 -11.17 1.43
CA CYS A 236 2.58 -11.37 1.17
C CYS A 236 3.42 -11.87 2.37
N ILE A 237 2.91 -11.96 3.61
CA ILE A 237 3.33 -12.62 4.89
C ILE A 237 4.82 -12.59 5.30
N SER A 238 5.74 -12.57 4.35
CA SER A 238 7.18 -12.76 4.54
C SER A 238 8.00 -11.76 3.74
N ILE A 239 7.32 -10.81 3.10
CA ILE A 239 7.88 -9.80 2.23
C ILE A 239 7.15 -8.50 2.54
N ALA A 240 7.77 -7.69 3.40
CA ALA A 240 7.22 -6.42 3.82
C ALA A 240 6.85 -5.55 2.61
N GLY A 241 5.61 -5.06 2.62
CA GLY A 241 5.01 -4.28 1.57
C GLY A 241 4.21 -3.09 2.09
N SER A 242 3.57 -2.39 1.16
CA SER A 242 2.73 -1.23 1.49
C SER A 242 1.50 -1.09 0.62
N SER A 243 1.25 -2.02 -0.32
CA SER A 243 0.02 -2.02 -1.10
C SER A 243 -1.20 -2.24 -0.21
N PHE A 244 -2.31 -1.61 -0.58
CA PHE A 244 -3.58 -1.66 0.19
C PHE A 244 -4.83 -1.63 -0.69
N GLN A 245 -4.70 -1.52 -2.02
CA GLN A 245 -5.83 -1.46 -2.95
C GLN A 245 -6.22 -2.84 -3.49
N ASP A 246 -5.25 -3.73 -3.71
CA ASP A 246 -5.45 -5.08 -4.24
C ASP A 246 -5.03 -6.16 -3.25
N ARG A 247 -3.72 -6.35 -3.07
CA ARG A 247 -3.13 -7.34 -2.18
C ARG A 247 -2.47 -6.59 -1.04
N ASN A 248 -3.12 -6.53 0.10
CA ASN A 248 -2.60 -5.86 1.28
C ASN A 248 -1.23 -6.45 1.67
N GLY A 249 -0.28 -5.60 2.09
CA GLY A 249 1.06 -6.00 2.57
C GLY A 249 2.03 -6.51 1.50
N CYS A 250 1.70 -6.35 0.21
CA CYS A 250 2.64 -6.68 -0.86
C CYS A 250 3.51 -5.47 -1.27
N ILE A 251 4.63 -5.76 -1.94
CA ILE A 251 5.54 -4.72 -2.44
C ILE A 251 4.75 -3.76 -3.35
N ASP A 252 4.83 -2.47 -3.04
CA ASP A 252 4.36 -1.34 -3.83
C ASP A 252 5.54 -0.37 -3.96
N SER A 253 6.12 -0.31 -5.15
CA SER A 253 7.41 0.35 -5.37
C SER A 253 7.30 1.86 -5.59
N ASP A 254 6.15 2.35 -6.04
CA ASP A 254 5.91 3.76 -6.34
C ASP A 254 4.93 4.44 -5.36
N GLY A 255 4.24 3.65 -4.53
CA GLY A 255 3.42 4.11 -3.42
C GLY A 255 2.01 4.55 -3.81
N ASP A 256 1.47 4.05 -4.93
CA ASP A 256 0.11 4.38 -5.37
C ASP A 256 -0.98 3.48 -4.73
N GLY A 257 -0.56 2.44 -4.02
CA GLY A 257 -1.38 1.50 -3.28
C GLY A 257 -1.64 0.17 -3.99
N TRP A 258 -1.21 -0.01 -5.24
CA TRP A 258 -1.34 -1.27 -5.98
C TRP A 258 -0.06 -2.11 -5.90
N SER A 259 -0.22 -3.42 -5.77
CA SER A 259 0.95 -4.30 -5.61
C SER A 259 1.68 -4.55 -6.92
N ASN A 260 3.02 -4.54 -6.87
CA ASN A 260 3.89 -4.96 -7.96
C ASN A 260 3.51 -6.36 -8.46
N PRO A 261 3.67 -6.65 -9.76
CA PRO A 261 3.43 -7.97 -10.30
C PRO A 261 4.51 -8.97 -9.86
N ASP A 262 4.08 -10.18 -9.54
CA ASP A 262 4.96 -11.30 -9.21
C ASP A 262 4.62 -12.57 -10.03
N THR A 263 5.19 -13.71 -9.62
CA THR A 263 5.00 -14.98 -10.32
C THR A 263 3.54 -15.46 -10.38
N ASN A 264 2.75 -15.15 -9.35
CA ASN A 264 1.39 -15.62 -9.10
C ASN A 264 0.34 -14.52 -9.31
N TRP A 265 0.67 -13.26 -9.03
CA TRP A 265 -0.18 -12.10 -9.26
C TRP A 265 0.41 -11.25 -10.37
N ARG A 266 -0.15 -11.37 -11.57
CA ARG A 266 0.34 -10.67 -12.77
C ARG A 266 -0.57 -9.50 -13.09
N ILE A 267 -0.17 -8.65 -14.02
CA ILE A 267 -0.96 -7.52 -14.54
C ILE A 267 -2.39 -7.97 -14.94
N LEU A 268 -2.49 -9.09 -15.67
CA LEU A 268 -3.78 -9.72 -16.04
C LEU A 268 -4.68 -10.16 -14.86
N SER A 269 -4.13 -10.25 -13.66
CA SER A 269 -4.84 -10.59 -12.42
C SER A 269 -5.19 -9.37 -11.58
N GLY A 270 -4.76 -8.17 -12.00
CA GLY A 270 -4.99 -6.91 -11.28
C GLY A 270 -3.77 -6.39 -10.53
N ALA A 271 -2.57 -6.93 -10.77
CA ALA A 271 -1.34 -6.32 -10.29
C ALA A 271 -1.07 -5.00 -11.03
N ASP A 272 -0.27 -4.14 -10.41
CA ASP A 272 0.16 -2.89 -10.99
C ASP A 272 0.90 -3.11 -12.33
N ALA A 273 0.38 -2.48 -13.39
CA ALA A 273 0.97 -2.49 -14.72
C ALA A 273 2.21 -1.59 -14.83
N PHE A 274 2.35 -0.58 -13.97
CA PHE A 274 3.39 0.45 -14.03
C PHE A 274 4.09 0.66 -12.67
N PRO A 275 4.85 -0.32 -12.15
CA PRO A 275 5.34 -0.29 -10.76
C PRO A 275 6.41 0.76 -10.40
N ASP A 276 6.74 1.65 -11.33
CA ASP A 276 7.68 2.75 -11.16
C ASP A 276 7.00 4.12 -11.38
N ASP A 277 5.69 4.16 -11.62
CA ASP A 277 4.91 5.34 -11.97
C ASP A 277 3.59 5.39 -11.21
N SER A 278 3.62 6.07 -10.06
CA SER A 278 2.47 6.18 -9.15
C SER A 278 1.25 6.90 -9.73
N SER A 279 1.30 7.36 -10.98
CA SER A 279 0.18 7.98 -11.67
C SER A 279 -0.62 6.99 -12.54
N GLN A 280 -0.10 5.78 -12.75
CA GLN A 280 -0.69 4.72 -13.55
C GLN A 280 -0.63 3.39 -12.81
N HIS A 281 -1.69 2.58 -12.86
CA HIS A 281 -1.67 1.20 -12.33
C HIS A 281 -2.32 0.16 -13.24
N ALA A 282 -3.14 0.61 -14.19
CA ALA A 282 -3.94 -0.25 -15.04
C ALA A 282 -3.58 -0.04 -16.51
N ASP A 283 -3.53 -1.14 -17.26
CA ASP A 283 -3.34 -1.19 -18.71
C ASP A 283 -4.33 -2.23 -19.25
N SER A 284 -5.43 -1.75 -19.82
CA SER A 284 -6.59 -2.57 -20.18
C SER A 284 -6.41 -3.34 -21.50
N ASP A 285 -5.62 -2.85 -22.45
CA ASP A 285 -5.40 -3.48 -23.76
C ASP A 285 -3.96 -3.97 -24.02
N TYR A 286 -3.09 -3.76 -23.02
CA TYR A 286 -1.73 -4.24 -22.94
C TYR A 286 -0.84 -3.66 -24.05
N ASP A 287 -0.98 -2.37 -24.29
CA ASP A 287 -0.18 -1.61 -25.25
C ASP A 287 1.00 -0.87 -24.61
N GLY A 288 1.00 -0.77 -23.27
CA GLY A 288 2.05 -0.13 -22.48
C GLY A 288 1.79 1.33 -22.15
N PHE A 289 0.60 1.87 -22.41
CA PHE A 289 0.13 3.15 -21.91
C PHE A 289 -0.92 2.93 -20.82
N GLY A 290 -0.90 3.76 -19.77
CA GLY A 290 -1.74 3.54 -18.60
C GLY A 290 -3.13 4.17 -18.74
N ASP A 291 -4.17 3.48 -18.29
CA ASP A 291 -5.58 3.86 -18.45
C ASP A 291 -5.94 5.23 -17.81
N ASN A 292 -5.13 5.72 -16.86
CA ASN A 292 -5.40 7.00 -16.21
C ASN A 292 -4.94 8.17 -17.10
N ILE A 293 -5.89 8.79 -17.80
CA ILE A 293 -5.63 9.92 -18.71
C ILE A 293 -4.94 11.13 -18.05
N GLU A 294 -5.14 11.33 -16.75
CA GLU A 294 -4.49 12.43 -15.99
C GLU A 294 -3.08 12.05 -15.49
N GLY A 295 -2.69 10.78 -15.65
CA GLY A 295 -1.37 10.28 -15.33
C GLY A 295 -0.33 10.59 -16.42
N PHE A 296 0.90 10.18 -16.18
CA PHE A 296 1.98 10.34 -17.15
C PHE A 296 1.71 9.47 -18.37
N GLN A 297 1.78 10.08 -19.56
CA GLN A 297 1.51 9.44 -20.86
C GLN A 297 0.25 8.57 -20.86
N GLY A 298 -0.82 9.05 -20.21
CA GLY A 298 -2.06 8.30 -20.08
C GLY A 298 -2.69 7.97 -21.43
N ASP A 299 -3.21 6.75 -21.53
CA ASP A 299 -3.82 6.21 -22.73
C ASP A 299 -5.12 6.94 -23.06
N SER A 300 -5.16 7.50 -24.27
CA SER A 300 -6.34 8.16 -24.83
C SER A 300 -7.33 7.17 -25.45
N CYS A 301 -6.89 5.93 -25.69
CA CYS A 301 -7.64 4.82 -26.25
C CYS A 301 -7.59 3.53 -25.38
N PRO A 302 -8.02 3.52 -24.10
CA PRO A 302 -7.82 2.42 -23.11
C PRO A 302 -8.36 1.02 -23.44
N ASN A 303 -8.97 0.81 -24.60
CA ASN A 303 -9.53 -0.49 -24.99
C ASN A 303 -9.11 -0.89 -26.42
N GLU A 304 -8.20 -0.12 -27.02
CA GLU A 304 -7.71 -0.30 -28.38
C GLU A 304 -6.20 -0.12 -28.39
N ARG A 305 -5.50 -1.27 -28.42
CA ARG A 305 -4.05 -1.30 -28.46
C ARG A 305 -3.48 -0.35 -29.51
N GLY A 306 -2.69 0.61 -29.06
CA GLY A 306 -2.03 1.59 -29.89
C GLY A 306 -0.52 1.69 -29.67
N THR A 307 0.11 2.54 -30.48
CA THR A 307 1.55 2.83 -30.41
C THR A 307 1.86 4.32 -30.57
N SER A 308 0.85 5.18 -30.75
CA SER A 308 1.02 6.62 -30.92
C SER A 308 1.65 7.27 -29.67
N THR A 309 2.55 8.23 -29.90
CA THR A 309 3.40 8.84 -28.85
C THR A 309 3.55 10.37 -28.94
N ILE A 310 3.01 11.03 -29.96
CA ILE A 310 3.24 12.47 -30.18
C ILE A 310 2.04 13.31 -29.77
N ASP A 311 0.84 12.93 -30.19
CA ASP A 311 -0.37 13.75 -30.06
C ASP A 311 -1.35 13.19 -29.02
N VAL A 312 -1.79 11.95 -29.21
CA VAL A 312 -2.64 11.18 -28.28
C VAL A 312 -1.92 9.88 -28.01
N PHE A 313 -1.64 9.57 -26.75
CA PHE A 313 -0.88 8.36 -26.39
C PHE A 313 -1.79 7.12 -26.43
N GLY A 314 -1.24 5.97 -26.83
CA GLY A 314 -1.91 4.66 -26.78
C GLY A 314 -3.02 4.43 -27.81
N CYS A 315 -3.10 5.26 -28.85
CA CYS A 315 -4.03 5.05 -29.96
C CYS A 315 -3.34 4.40 -31.16
N LEU A 316 -4.15 3.88 -32.08
CA LEU A 316 -3.67 3.24 -33.32
C LEU A 316 -2.76 4.21 -34.10
N ASP A 317 -1.59 3.71 -34.46
CA ASP A 317 -0.57 4.35 -35.31
C ASP A 317 -0.11 3.27 -36.30
N SER A 318 -0.64 3.34 -37.52
CA SER A 318 -0.54 2.28 -38.51
C SER A 318 0.83 2.23 -39.23
N ASP A 319 1.60 3.32 -39.22
CA ASP A 319 2.91 3.41 -39.88
C ASP A 319 4.10 3.65 -38.93
N ASP A 320 3.84 3.68 -37.61
CA ASP A 320 4.80 3.78 -36.52
C ASP A 320 5.63 5.10 -36.55
N ASP A 321 5.02 6.21 -36.98
CA ASP A 321 5.69 7.52 -37.02
C ASP A 321 5.51 8.35 -35.73
N GLY A 322 4.61 7.88 -34.85
CA GLY A 322 4.29 8.43 -33.56
C GLY A 322 3.00 9.26 -33.51
N TRP A 323 2.41 9.65 -34.63
CA TRP A 323 1.09 10.29 -34.67
C TRP A 323 -0.02 9.24 -34.71
N SER A 324 -1.15 9.53 -34.08
CA SER A 324 -2.31 8.65 -34.18
C SER A 324 -2.96 8.73 -35.57
N ASP A 325 -3.48 7.60 -36.06
CA ASP A 325 -4.26 7.51 -37.32
C ASP A 325 -5.41 8.53 -37.37
N SER A 326 -5.93 8.93 -36.21
CA SER A 326 -7.04 9.87 -36.10
C SER A 326 -6.66 11.32 -36.43
N ASN A 327 -5.40 11.67 -36.21
CA ASN A 327 -4.85 13.02 -36.43
C ASN A 327 -3.73 13.05 -37.46
N ASP A 328 -3.34 11.90 -38.00
CA ASP A 328 -2.42 11.76 -39.10
C ASP A 328 -3.14 11.96 -40.45
N ALA A 329 -2.64 12.88 -41.27
CA ALA A 329 -3.16 13.11 -42.62
C ALA A 329 -2.79 11.98 -43.61
N PHE A 330 -1.73 11.23 -43.33
CA PHE A 330 -1.19 10.12 -44.09
C PHE A 330 -0.87 8.89 -43.20
N PRO A 331 -1.87 8.21 -42.60
CA PRO A 331 -1.67 7.12 -41.62
C PRO A 331 -0.92 5.86 -42.09
N GLU A 332 -0.43 5.82 -43.33
CA GLU A 332 0.23 4.66 -43.93
C GLU A 332 1.60 5.06 -44.52
N GLU A 333 2.07 6.28 -44.27
CA GLU A 333 3.30 6.86 -44.78
C GLU A 333 4.06 7.61 -43.66
N SER A 334 4.90 6.87 -42.94
CA SER A 334 5.65 7.34 -41.77
C SER A 334 6.53 8.57 -41.93
N SER A 335 6.67 9.08 -43.15
CA SER A 335 7.45 10.27 -43.44
C SER A 335 6.60 11.55 -43.54
N GLN A 336 5.27 11.43 -43.52
CA GLN A 336 4.31 12.53 -43.61
C GLN A 336 3.18 12.34 -42.60
N TYR A 337 2.82 13.39 -41.87
CA TYR A 337 1.78 13.33 -40.83
C TYR A 337 0.82 14.54 -40.82
N LEU A 338 1.16 15.59 -41.57
CA LEU A 338 0.41 16.85 -41.61
C LEU A 338 0.16 17.28 -43.05
N ASP A 339 -1.07 17.69 -43.34
CA ASP A 339 -1.50 18.28 -44.61
C ASP A 339 -2.31 19.55 -44.30
N SER A 340 -1.65 20.71 -44.40
CA SER A 340 -2.24 21.98 -43.96
C SER A 340 -3.34 22.52 -44.90
N ASP A 341 -3.27 22.22 -46.19
CA ASP A 341 -4.20 22.72 -47.20
C ASP A 341 -5.09 21.63 -47.83
N VAL A 342 -4.89 20.39 -47.42
CA VAL A 342 -5.72 19.21 -47.71
C VAL A 342 -5.69 18.85 -49.20
N ASP A 343 -4.52 18.96 -49.81
CA ASP A 343 -4.30 18.68 -51.23
C ASP A 343 -3.76 17.26 -51.50
N GLY A 344 -3.38 16.55 -50.44
CA GLY A 344 -2.86 15.20 -50.50
C GLY A 344 -1.34 15.12 -50.64
N PHE A 345 -0.61 16.22 -50.48
CA PHE A 345 0.85 16.25 -50.32
C PHE A 345 1.20 16.72 -48.90
N GLY A 346 2.11 15.99 -48.23
CA GLY A 346 2.41 16.27 -46.82
C GLY A 346 3.42 17.39 -46.59
N ASP A 347 3.24 18.15 -45.51
CA ASP A 347 4.02 19.34 -45.18
C ASP A 347 5.48 19.04 -44.75
N ASN A 348 5.79 17.80 -44.34
CA ASN A 348 7.12 17.47 -43.81
C ASN A 348 8.16 17.51 -44.92
N SER A 349 9.04 18.51 -44.91
CA SER A 349 10.04 18.73 -45.97
C SER A 349 11.08 17.62 -46.14
N GLU A 350 11.25 16.77 -45.11
CA GLU A 350 12.12 15.59 -45.18
C GLU A 350 11.35 14.33 -45.60
N GLY A 351 10.03 14.44 -45.76
CA GLY A 351 9.14 13.35 -46.10
C GLY A 351 9.08 13.04 -47.60
N PHE A 352 8.53 11.88 -47.93
CA PHE A 352 8.28 11.49 -49.31
C PHE A 352 7.28 12.45 -49.95
N GLN A 353 7.57 12.91 -51.18
CA GLN A 353 6.71 13.79 -51.97
C GLN A 353 6.18 15.01 -51.19
N PHE A 354 7.03 15.62 -50.37
CA PHE A 354 6.63 16.76 -49.56
C PHE A 354 6.06 17.92 -50.39
N ASP A 355 5.06 18.58 -49.83
CA ASP A 355 4.46 19.74 -50.44
C ASP A 355 5.45 20.91 -50.45
N SER A 356 5.75 21.38 -51.66
CA SER A 356 6.58 22.56 -51.88
C SER A 356 5.81 23.87 -51.69
N CYS A 357 4.49 23.80 -51.57
CA CYS A 357 3.54 24.88 -51.36
C CYS A 357 2.54 24.63 -50.18
N PRO A 358 2.99 24.31 -48.93
CA PRO A 358 2.18 23.78 -47.80
C PRO A 358 0.92 24.52 -47.32
N GLN A 359 0.54 25.63 -47.93
CA GLN A 359 -0.57 26.49 -47.51
C GLN A 359 -1.47 26.86 -48.69
N LEU A 360 -1.24 26.27 -49.84
CA LEU A 360 -1.93 26.52 -51.08
C LEU A 360 -2.21 25.21 -51.78
N PHE A 361 -3.46 24.77 -51.69
CA PHE A 361 -3.97 23.59 -52.38
C PHE A 361 -3.47 23.53 -53.84
N GLY A 362 -2.72 22.48 -54.15
CA GLY A 362 -2.16 22.20 -55.46
C GLY A 362 -2.34 20.76 -55.89
N ASN A 363 -1.84 20.45 -57.08
CA ASN A 363 -1.95 19.13 -57.70
C ASN A 363 -0.75 18.82 -58.60
N SER A 364 0.27 19.69 -58.63
CA SER A 364 1.49 19.45 -59.38
C SER A 364 2.24 18.24 -58.82
N THR A 365 2.87 17.49 -59.71
CA THR A 365 3.66 16.29 -59.38
C THR A 365 5.14 16.44 -59.78
N THR A 366 5.50 17.53 -60.44
CA THR A 366 6.87 17.85 -60.84
C THR A 366 7.00 19.36 -61.13
N PRO A 367 8.21 19.94 -61.07
CA PRO A 367 9.31 19.50 -60.23
C PRO A 367 8.99 19.66 -58.73
N ARG A 368 7.93 20.40 -58.40
CA ARG A 368 7.47 20.68 -57.04
C ARG A 368 6.13 20.00 -56.82
N PHE A 369 5.99 19.21 -55.78
CA PHE A 369 4.73 18.56 -55.41
C PHE A 369 3.82 19.54 -54.65
N GLY A 370 2.50 19.39 -54.77
CA GLY A 370 1.49 20.18 -54.03
C GLY A 370 1.39 21.67 -54.39
N CYS A 371 2.00 22.09 -55.49
CA CYS A 371 1.81 23.44 -56.02
C CYS A 371 0.69 23.47 -57.09
N LEU A 372 0.21 24.68 -57.41
CA LEU A 372 -0.82 24.87 -58.40
C LEU A 372 -0.36 24.43 -59.81
N ASP A 373 -1.10 23.50 -60.41
CA ASP A 373 -0.98 23.03 -61.80
C ASP A 373 -2.34 23.24 -62.49
N ASN A 374 -2.39 24.23 -63.38
CA ASN A 374 -3.64 24.74 -63.93
C ASN A 374 -4.19 23.92 -65.11
N ASP A 375 -3.33 23.26 -65.89
CA ASP A 375 -3.75 22.43 -67.02
C ASP A 375 -3.71 20.92 -66.75
N GLY A 376 -3.09 20.50 -65.64
CA GLY A 376 -3.12 19.16 -65.11
C GLY A 376 -2.13 18.19 -65.77
N ASP A 377 -1.04 18.68 -66.37
CA ASP A 377 0.01 17.83 -66.95
C ASP A 377 1.06 17.34 -65.94
N GLY A 378 0.97 17.84 -64.71
CA GLY A 378 1.83 17.52 -63.59
C GLY A 378 2.89 18.59 -63.30
N TRP A 379 3.13 19.56 -64.19
CA TRP A 379 4.10 20.62 -63.97
C TRP A 379 3.53 21.77 -63.15
N ASP A 380 4.28 22.23 -62.16
CA ASP A 380 3.87 23.41 -61.39
C ASP A 380 3.90 24.67 -62.26
N ASN A 381 2.89 25.55 -62.10
CA ASN A 381 2.74 26.77 -62.90
C ASN A 381 3.96 27.71 -62.93
N THR A 382 4.87 27.64 -61.96
CA THR A 382 6.06 28.50 -61.93
C THR A 382 7.23 27.91 -62.71
N ALA A 383 7.22 26.60 -62.92
CA ALA A 383 8.20 25.84 -63.67
C ALA A 383 7.72 25.47 -65.09
N ASP A 384 6.42 25.57 -65.34
CA ASP A 384 5.78 25.31 -66.62
C ASP A 384 5.83 26.54 -67.55
N ALA A 385 6.41 26.35 -68.75
CA ALA A 385 6.45 27.37 -69.80
C ALA A 385 5.09 27.62 -70.48
N PHE A 386 4.16 26.66 -70.40
CA PHE A 386 2.87 26.65 -71.08
C PHE A 386 1.69 26.27 -70.17
N ILE A 387 1.56 26.95 -69.02
CA ILE A 387 0.54 26.87 -67.93
C ILE A 387 -0.93 26.50 -68.29
N ASP A 388 -1.37 26.66 -69.53
CA ASP A 388 -2.74 26.37 -70.00
C ASP A 388 -2.79 25.25 -71.08
N ASP A 389 -1.66 24.62 -71.41
CA ASP A 389 -1.52 23.60 -72.46
C ASP A 389 -0.85 22.33 -71.93
N SER A 390 -1.69 21.42 -71.43
CA SER A 390 -1.27 20.13 -70.84
C SER A 390 -0.43 19.19 -71.73
N SER A 391 -0.17 19.57 -72.98
CA SER A 391 0.68 18.81 -73.89
C SER A 391 2.11 19.34 -73.96
N GLU A 392 2.41 20.49 -73.35
CA GLU A 392 3.70 21.17 -73.39
C GLU A 392 4.04 21.74 -72.02
N TRP A 393 5.27 21.55 -71.54
CA TRP A 393 5.69 22.04 -70.22
C TRP A 393 7.06 22.73 -70.22
N LEU A 394 7.89 22.47 -71.23
CA LEU A 394 9.25 22.98 -71.36
C LEU A 394 9.42 23.67 -72.72
N ASP A 395 10.13 24.80 -72.73
CA ASP A 395 10.59 25.50 -73.92
C ASP A 395 12.11 25.71 -73.79
N SER A 396 12.87 24.72 -74.24
CA SER A 396 14.31 24.64 -73.99
C SER A 396 15.12 25.69 -74.75
N ASP A 397 14.57 26.29 -75.82
CA ASP A 397 15.25 27.31 -76.62
C ASP A 397 14.55 28.68 -76.67
N GLY A 398 13.33 28.79 -76.14
CA GLY A 398 12.59 30.03 -75.97
C GLY A 398 11.92 30.52 -77.24
N ASP A 399 11.64 29.65 -78.23
CA ASP A 399 11.01 30.03 -79.49
C ASP A 399 9.48 30.12 -79.44
N GLY A 400 8.89 29.69 -78.31
CA GLY A 400 7.45 29.71 -78.05
C GLY A 400 6.69 28.50 -78.58
N VAL A 401 7.38 27.46 -79.04
CA VAL A 401 6.83 26.12 -79.31
C VAL A 401 7.41 25.17 -78.26
N GLY A 402 6.55 24.41 -77.58
CA GLY A 402 7.01 23.50 -76.53
C GLY A 402 7.79 22.31 -77.08
N ASP A 403 8.69 21.80 -76.25
CA ASP A 403 9.64 20.73 -76.56
C ASP A 403 8.98 19.44 -77.08
N ASN A 404 7.70 19.15 -76.73
CA ASN A 404 7.02 17.94 -77.20
C ASN A 404 6.50 18.09 -78.64
N SER A 405 6.11 19.30 -79.03
CA SER A 405 5.67 19.65 -80.38
C SER A 405 6.82 20.11 -81.28
N ASP A 406 7.93 20.55 -80.69
CA ASP A 406 9.08 21.02 -81.43
C ASP A 406 9.95 19.86 -81.96
N VAL A 407 10.22 19.89 -83.26
CA VAL A 407 11.13 18.96 -83.93
C VAL A 407 12.59 19.28 -83.61
N TYR A 408 12.92 20.53 -83.26
CA TYR A 408 14.26 20.96 -82.87
C TYR A 408 14.27 21.71 -81.52
N PRO A 409 13.99 21.04 -80.39
CA PRO A 409 13.81 21.67 -79.06
C PRO A 409 14.98 22.49 -78.50
N PHE A 410 16.11 22.59 -79.20
CA PHE A 410 17.30 23.32 -78.74
C PHE A 410 17.80 24.34 -79.78
N ASP A 411 17.02 24.60 -80.83
CA ASP A 411 17.35 25.55 -81.90
C ASP A 411 16.15 26.46 -82.21
N ALA A 412 16.13 27.62 -81.54
CA ALA A 412 15.05 28.60 -81.60
C ALA A 412 14.78 29.22 -82.99
N SER A 413 15.50 28.78 -84.03
CA SER A 413 15.28 29.20 -85.40
C SER A 413 14.38 28.24 -86.21
N LEU A 414 14.04 27.06 -85.69
CA LEU A 414 13.35 26.00 -86.42
C LEU A 414 12.37 25.21 -85.53
N SER A 415 11.06 25.32 -85.76
CA SER A 415 10.06 24.53 -85.00
C SER A 415 9.38 23.39 -85.77
N LYS A 416 9.65 23.23 -87.07
CA LYS A 416 9.02 22.20 -87.95
C LYS A 416 10.02 21.67 -88.97
N GLU A 417 9.79 20.45 -89.48
CA GLU A 417 10.60 19.89 -90.56
C GLU A 417 10.67 20.84 -91.77
N VAL A 418 11.90 21.10 -92.25
CA VAL A 418 12.12 21.85 -93.49
C VAL A 418 11.71 20.97 -94.67
N ASP A 419 10.55 21.24 -95.25
CA ASP A 419 10.03 20.47 -96.37
C ASP A 419 10.92 20.63 -97.63
N GLU A 420 11.74 19.61 -97.93
CA GLU A 420 12.50 19.51 -99.18
C GLU A 420 11.62 19.10 -100.40
N SER A 421 10.30 19.31 -100.38
CA SER A 421 9.41 19.01 -101.50
C SER A 421 9.64 19.86 -102.77
N SER A 422 10.53 20.86 -102.72
CA SER A 422 10.81 21.74 -103.87
C SER A 422 11.69 21.15 -104.98
N ASN A 423 12.39 20.02 -104.75
CA ASN A 423 13.32 19.44 -105.74
C ASN A 423 12.79 18.19 -106.48
N PHE A 424 11.67 17.60 -106.06
CA PHE A 424 11.16 16.35 -106.66
C PHE A 424 10.58 16.55 -108.07
N ASN A 425 9.99 17.72 -108.34
CA ASN A 425 9.43 18.05 -109.66
C ASN A 425 10.51 18.24 -110.75
N LEU A 426 11.73 18.63 -110.36
CA LEU A 426 12.85 18.78 -111.30
C LEU A 426 13.38 17.42 -111.76
N VAL A 427 13.44 16.43 -110.85
CA VAL A 427 13.93 15.07 -111.14
C VAL A 427 12.96 14.30 -112.04
N ILE A 428 11.65 14.44 -111.84
CA ILE A 428 10.62 13.80 -112.69
C ILE A 428 10.68 14.33 -114.14
N LEU A 429 10.91 15.64 -114.32
CA LEU A 429 11.05 16.25 -115.66
C LEU A 429 12.26 15.71 -116.43
N VAL A 430 13.39 15.49 -115.75
CA VAL A 430 14.62 14.95 -116.37
C VAL A 430 14.45 13.47 -116.73
N VAL A 431 13.82 12.68 -115.87
CA VAL A 431 13.58 11.24 -116.10
C VAL A 431 12.54 10.99 -117.21
N ALA A 432 11.52 11.85 -117.32
CA ALA A 432 10.52 11.78 -118.39
C ALA A 432 11.12 12.06 -119.79
N ILE A 433 12.09 12.96 -119.90
CA ILE A 433 12.75 13.29 -121.18
C ILE A 433 13.67 12.15 -121.64
N ILE A 434 14.37 11.50 -120.70
CA ILE A 434 15.30 10.39 -120.99
C ILE A 434 14.55 9.11 -121.38
N SER A 435 13.41 8.85 -120.76
CA SER A 435 12.59 7.65 -121.02
C SER A 435 11.91 7.66 -122.40
N VAL A 436 11.52 8.84 -122.91
CA VAL A 436 10.96 8.98 -124.28
C VAL A 436 12.03 8.74 -125.37
N LEU A 437 13.31 9.06 -125.09
CA LEU A 437 14.42 8.84 -126.02
C LEU A 437 14.86 7.36 -126.10
N ILE A 438 14.71 6.59 -125.02
CA ILE A 438 15.12 5.18 -124.96
C ILE A 438 14.07 4.24 -125.59
N LEU A 439 12.78 4.62 -125.56
CA LEU A 439 11.68 3.85 -126.16
C LEU A 439 11.65 3.86 -127.70
N ALA A 440 12.39 4.75 -128.35
CA ALA A 440 12.47 4.83 -129.82
C ALA A 440 13.49 3.85 -130.46
N LEU A 441 14.33 3.18 -129.67
CA LEU A 441 15.47 2.39 -130.19
C LEU A 441 15.31 0.85 -130.13
N PHE A 442 14.24 0.30 -129.55
CA PHE A 442 14.11 -1.14 -129.31
C PHE A 442 12.84 -1.80 -129.88
N ILE A 443 12.56 -1.61 -131.17
CA ILE A 443 11.61 -2.43 -131.94
C ILE A 443 12.38 -3.19 -133.04
N VAL A 444 12.96 -4.38 -132.76
CA VAL A 444 13.00 -5.59 -133.63
C VAL A 444 13.41 -6.84 -132.79
N LYS A 445 12.38 -7.53 -132.26
CA LYS A 445 12.01 -8.95 -132.48
C LYS A 445 12.94 -10.13 -132.05
N LYS A 446 12.49 -10.79 -130.96
CA LYS A 446 12.30 -12.27 -130.68
C LYS A 446 13.51 -13.21 -130.76
N ARG A 447 13.63 -14.31 -130.00
CA ARG A 447 12.76 -15.20 -129.18
C ARG A 447 13.77 -16.10 -128.40
N SER A 448 13.59 -16.54 -127.15
CA SER A 448 12.86 -17.77 -126.75
C SER A 448 13.03 -18.06 -125.24
N LYS A 449 11.91 -18.20 -124.50
CA LYS A 449 11.46 -19.22 -123.49
C LYS A 449 12.47 -19.99 -122.55
N PRO A 450 12.03 -20.54 -121.38
CA PRO A 450 11.56 -19.85 -120.16
C PRO A 450 12.08 -20.49 -118.81
N LEU A 451 11.87 -19.75 -117.70
CA LEU A 451 11.58 -20.15 -116.30
C LEU A 451 12.29 -21.37 -115.64
N GLU A 452 12.96 -21.15 -114.50
CA GLU A 452 12.36 -21.30 -113.14
C GLU A 452 13.31 -20.73 -112.06
N VAL A 453 12.74 -20.14 -111.01
CA VAL A 453 13.43 -19.35 -109.98
C VAL A 453 13.75 -20.21 -108.76
N HIS A 454 15.03 -20.28 -108.40
CA HIS A 454 15.47 -20.52 -107.04
C HIS A 454 16.25 -19.29 -106.60
N ASN A 455 15.94 -18.72 -105.43
CA ASN A 455 16.93 -17.91 -104.76
C ASN A 455 16.90 -18.13 -103.25
N LYS A 456 17.99 -18.73 -102.78
CA LYS A 456 18.45 -18.83 -101.42
C LYS A 456 19.70 -17.97 -101.36
N GLN A 457 19.86 -17.20 -100.28
CA GLN A 457 21.16 -16.79 -99.72
C GLN A 457 21.98 -15.81 -100.61
N PHE A 458 22.90 -14.98 -100.14
CA PHE A 458 23.58 -14.85 -98.87
C PHE A 458 24.37 -13.52 -98.87
N ASN A 459 24.48 -12.93 -97.69
CA ASN A 459 25.68 -12.43 -97.01
C ASN A 459 26.80 -11.73 -97.79
N HIS A 460 27.22 -10.58 -97.25
CA HIS A 460 28.54 -10.30 -96.64
C HIS A 460 28.55 -8.79 -96.27
N PHE A 461 29.19 -8.24 -95.24
CA PHE A 461 30.02 -8.72 -94.12
C PHE A 461 30.29 -7.53 -93.19
N LEU A 462 30.47 -7.84 -91.90
CA LEU A 462 31.22 -7.21 -90.76
C LEU A 462 31.85 -5.82 -90.94
N SER A 463 31.86 -4.91 -89.94
CA SER A 463 32.21 -4.99 -88.48
C SER A 463 31.65 -3.70 -87.80
N ASP A 464 31.55 -3.45 -86.50
CA ASP A 464 31.80 -4.13 -85.20
C ASP A 464 31.18 -3.29 -84.05
N MET A 465 30.89 -3.96 -82.92
CA MET A 465 30.81 -3.53 -81.50
C MET A 465 29.68 -2.64 -80.89
N GLN A 466 28.75 -3.36 -80.18
CA GLN A 466 28.25 -3.26 -78.77
C GLN A 466 27.42 -2.06 -78.23
N PRO A 467 26.61 -2.17 -77.11
CA PRO A 467 26.30 -3.30 -76.18
C PRO A 467 24.82 -3.55 -75.70
N ASN A 468 24.61 -4.72 -75.02
CA ASN A 468 23.69 -5.17 -73.91
C ASN A 468 22.14 -5.01 -73.96
N ILE A 469 21.27 -6.04 -73.92
CA ILE A 469 20.87 -7.13 -72.94
C ILE A 469 20.05 -6.57 -71.73
N ILE A 470 18.79 -6.99 -71.47
CA ILE A 470 18.29 -8.09 -70.57
C ILE A 470 16.78 -8.39 -70.84
N PRO A 471 16.28 -9.65 -70.68
CA PRO A 471 14.86 -9.91 -70.34
C PRO A 471 14.63 -10.76 -69.07
N SER A 472 13.53 -10.42 -68.36
CA SER A 472 12.58 -11.23 -67.56
C SER A 472 13.07 -12.27 -66.52
N SER A 473 12.60 -12.07 -65.28
CA SER A 473 12.78 -12.87 -64.06
C SER A 473 12.08 -14.23 -64.05
N ILE A 474 12.69 -15.18 -63.32
CA ILE A 474 12.24 -16.56 -63.07
C ILE A 474 11.67 -16.63 -61.65
N VAL A 475 10.46 -17.15 -61.49
CA VAL A 475 9.86 -17.49 -60.18
C VAL A 475 10.31 -18.90 -59.77
N LYS A 476 10.95 -19.05 -58.60
CA LYS A 476 11.32 -20.35 -57.99
C LYS A 476 10.31 -20.75 -56.90
N THR A 477 9.88 -22.00 -56.89
CA THR A 477 9.11 -22.63 -55.80
C THR A 477 10.04 -23.11 -54.67
N PRO A 478 9.63 -23.04 -53.39
CA PRO A 478 10.50 -23.38 -52.26
C PRO A 478 10.74 -24.89 -52.07
N PRO A 479 11.90 -25.28 -51.47
CA PRO A 479 12.29 -26.68 -51.23
C PRO A 479 11.54 -27.34 -50.07
N GLN A 480 11.36 -28.67 -50.12
CA GLN A 480 10.67 -29.44 -49.08
C GLN A 480 11.49 -29.52 -47.77
N LEU A 481 10.80 -29.41 -46.63
CA LEU A 481 11.40 -29.42 -45.29
C LEU A 481 11.96 -30.82 -44.91
N PRO A 482 13.13 -30.90 -44.27
CA PRO A 482 13.65 -32.14 -43.72
C PRO A 482 12.87 -32.61 -42.47
N PRO A 483 12.94 -33.90 -42.08
CA PRO A 483 12.16 -34.47 -40.98
C PRO A 483 12.41 -33.85 -39.61
N GLU A 484 13.53 -33.13 -39.46
CA GLU A 484 13.99 -32.50 -38.22
C GLU A 484 13.49 -31.05 -38.08
N GLY A 485 12.79 -30.51 -39.08
CA GLY A 485 12.31 -29.12 -39.10
C GLY A 485 13.33 -28.12 -39.65
N LEU A 486 13.04 -26.83 -39.46
CA LEU A 486 13.94 -25.73 -39.85
C LEU A 486 15.19 -25.70 -38.95
N PRO A 487 16.35 -25.23 -39.47
CA PRO A 487 17.52 -24.97 -38.63
C PRO A 487 17.20 -23.97 -37.48
N PRO A 488 17.84 -24.09 -36.30
CA PRO A 488 17.57 -23.20 -35.18
C PRO A 488 17.78 -21.72 -35.56
N GLY A 489 16.76 -20.89 -35.32
CA GLY A 489 16.79 -19.45 -35.63
C GLY A 489 16.37 -19.08 -37.06
N TRP A 490 15.92 -20.03 -37.88
CA TRP A 490 15.48 -19.77 -39.25
C TRP A 490 13.95 -19.64 -39.37
N THR A 491 13.50 -18.65 -40.15
CA THR A 491 12.09 -18.49 -40.53
C THR A 491 11.75 -19.24 -41.82
N MET A 492 10.45 -19.45 -42.10
CA MET A 492 9.99 -20.08 -43.34
C MET A 492 10.36 -19.26 -44.59
N GLU A 493 10.42 -17.93 -44.45
CA GLU A 493 10.81 -17.03 -45.52
C GLU A 493 12.29 -17.15 -45.87
N GLN A 494 13.15 -17.24 -44.85
CA GLN A 494 14.57 -17.55 -45.03
C GLN A 494 14.77 -18.94 -45.65
N TRP A 495 13.94 -19.92 -45.30
CA TRP A 495 13.95 -21.24 -45.93
C TRP A 495 13.56 -21.22 -47.41
N ASN A 496 12.56 -20.41 -47.78
CA ASN A 496 12.12 -20.28 -49.16
C ASN A 496 13.22 -19.75 -50.09
N TYR A 497 14.13 -18.92 -49.55
CA TYR A 497 15.21 -18.31 -50.33
C TYR A 497 16.54 -19.09 -50.26
N TYR A 498 16.90 -19.62 -49.08
CA TYR A 498 18.22 -20.21 -48.83
C TYR A 498 18.21 -21.73 -48.55
N GLY A 499 17.02 -22.35 -48.46
CA GLY A 499 16.89 -23.77 -48.09
C GLY A 499 17.55 -24.75 -49.07
N GLU A 500 17.57 -24.44 -50.37
CA GLU A 500 18.24 -25.24 -51.40
C GLU A 500 19.76 -25.30 -51.18
N ASP A 501 20.36 -24.17 -50.78
CA ASP A 501 21.81 -24.05 -50.59
C ASP A 501 22.23 -24.64 -49.24
N TYR A 502 21.37 -24.54 -48.22
CA TYR A 502 21.53 -25.25 -46.96
C TYR A 502 21.52 -26.77 -47.15
N LEU A 503 20.58 -27.32 -47.94
CA LEU A 503 20.52 -28.76 -48.23
C LEU A 503 21.71 -29.25 -49.07
N ARG A 504 22.28 -28.39 -49.93
CA ARG A 504 23.44 -28.75 -50.77
C ARG A 504 24.76 -28.80 -50.00
N ASN A 505 24.86 -28.06 -48.89
CA ASN A 505 26.07 -27.95 -48.06
C ASN A 505 26.00 -28.76 -46.75
N ARG A 506 24.97 -29.59 -46.57
CA ARG A 506 24.75 -30.43 -45.38
C ARG A 506 25.37 -31.82 -45.48
#